data_AF-A0A1G6XSU4-F1
#
_entry.id   AF-A0A1G6XSU4-F1
#
_cell.length_a   1.000
_cell.length_b   1.000
_cell.length_c   1.000
_cell.angle_alpha   90.00
_cell.angle_beta   90.00
_cell.angle_gamma   90.00
#
_symmetry.space_group_name_H-M   'P 1'
#
loop_
_entity.id
_entity.type
_entity.pdbx_description
1 polymer ?
#
loop_
_entity_poly.entity_id
_entity_poly.type
_entity_poly.pdbx_seq_one_letter_code
_entity_poly.pdbx_strand_id
1 'polypeptide(L)'
;MLIMLNISDSVPGSLPALLAMVAQQLRLAPTHWTNYGRRDQTRRDHQGELQMVLRIRPFAMADYRAAVQSMSELAQQTDKGIILATALIAYLRE
;
A
#
# COMPACT_ATOMS: atom_id res chain seq x y z
N MET A 1 6.33 -9.72 -13.84
CA MET A 1 5.44 -8.61 -14.26
C MET A 1 4.91 -7.97 -13.00
N LEU A 2 5.59 -6.93 -12.51
CA LEU A 2 5.24 -6.21 -11.28
C LEU A 2 3.93 -5.45 -11.54
N ILE A 3 2.87 -5.77 -10.81
CA ILE A 3 1.72 -4.87 -10.71
C ILE A 3 2.19 -3.73 -9.81
N MET A 4 2.75 -2.68 -10.40
CA MET A 4 2.84 -1.41 -9.72
C MET A 4 1.41 -1.01 -9.37
N LEU A 5 1.05 -1.12 -8.09
CA LEU A 5 -0.02 -0.32 -7.51
C LEU A 5 0.41 1.13 -7.75
N ASN A 6 -0.09 1.74 -8.81
CA ASN A 6 0.25 3.09 -9.19
C ASN A 6 -0.42 4.04 -8.19
N ILE A 7 0.24 4.28 -7.05
CA ILE A 7 -0.19 5.25 -6.02
C ILE A 7 0.13 6.70 -6.46
N SER A 8 0.48 6.91 -7.73
CA SER A 8 0.80 8.24 -8.28
C SER A 8 -0.45 9.10 -8.49
N ASP A 9 -1.64 8.48 -8.55
CA ASP A 9 -2.91 9.17 -8.45
C ASP A 9 -3.34 9.20 -6.98
N SER A 10 -3.85 10.35 -6.53
CA SER A 10 -4.35 10.54 -5.17
C SER A 10 -5.23 9.37 -4.73
N VAL A 11 -4.93 8.79 -3.56
CA VAL A 11 -5.76 7.71 -2.99
C VAL A 11 -7.20 8.22 -2.94
N PRO A 12 -8.17 7.50 -3.54
CA PRO A 12 -9.54 7.98 -3.59
C PRO A 12 -10.06 8.23 -2.18
N GLY A 13 -10.63 9.41 -1.94
CA GLY A 13 -11.11 9.83 -0.61
C GLY A 13 -12.29 9.01 -0.07
N SER A 14 -12.80 8.03 -0.83
CA SER A 14 -13.91 7.18 -0.43
C SER A 14 -13.61 5.69 -0.67
N LEU A 15 -14.12 4.85 0.22
CA LEU A 15 -13.98 3.39 0.12
C LEU A 15 -14.52 2.80 -1.20
N PRO A 16 -15.68 3.23 -1.73
CA PRO A 16 -16.16 2.74 -3.03
C PRO A 16 -15.22 3.07 -4.19
N ALA A 17 -14.64 4.27 -4.20
CA ALA A 17 -13.72 4.68 -5.24
C ALA A 17 -12.38 3.93 -5.13
N LEU A 18 -11.91 3.65 -3.91
CA LEU A 18 -10.75 2.81 -3.67
C LEU A 18 -10.97 1.38 -4.20
N LEU A 19 -12.12 0.77 -3.89
CA LEU A 19 -12.46 -0.57 -4.39
C LEU A 19 -12.57 -0.62 -5.92
N ALA A 20 -13.12 0.42 -6.55
CA ALA A 20 -13.17 0.52 -8.01
C ALA A 20 -11.76 0.62 -8.63
N MET A 21 -10.88 1.44 -8.06
CA MET A 21 -9.49 1.56 -8.48
C MET A 21 -8.75 0.22 -8.38
N VAL A 22 -8.88 -0.49 -7.26
CA VAL A 22 -8.23 -1.80 -7.08
C VAL A 22 -8.77 -2.82 -8.08
N ALA A 23 -10.09 -2.86 -8.31
CA ALA A 23 -10.68 -3.75 -9.31
C ALA A 23 -10.12 -3.48 -10.72
N GLN A 24 -10.00 -2.20 -11.10
CA GLN A 24 -9.41 -1.81 -12.38
C GLN A 24 -7.94 -2.28 -12.51
N GLN A 25 -7.13 -2.11 -11.47
CA GLN A 25 -5.73 -2.56 -11.46
C GLN A 25 -5.60 -4.09 -11.59
N LEU A 26 -6.53 -4.83 -10.99
CA LEU A 26 -6.63 -6.29 -11.10
C LEU A 26 -7.32 -6.76 -12.39
N ARG A 27 -7.83 -5.85 -13.22
CA ARG A 27 -8.62 -6.14 -14.43
C ARG A 27 -9.88 -6.97 -14.12
N LEU A 28 -10.54 -6.67 -13.00
CA LEU A 28 -11.78 -7.30 -12.53
C LEU A 28 -12.94 -6.30 -12.55
N ALA A 29 -14.17 -6.79 -12.65
CA ALA A 29 -15.36 -5.96 -12.46
C ALA A 29 -15.55 -5.62 -10.96
N PRO A 30 -15.87 -4.36 -10.58
CA PRO A 30 -16.09 -3.98 -9.18
C PRO A 30 -17.20 -4.78 -8.47
N THR A 31 -18.13 -5.36 -9.21
CA THR A 31 -19.20 -6.23 -8.69
C THR A 31 -18.67 -7.49 -7.99
N HIS A 32 -17.43 -7.92 -8.27
CA HIS A 32 -16.82 -9.06 -7.59
C HIS A 32 -16.59 -8.82 -6.10
N TRP A 33 -16.48 -7.56 -5.65
CA TRP A 33 -16.30 -7.24 -4.23
C TRP A 33 -17.49 -7.71 -3.38
N THR A 34 -18.71 -7.62 -3.89
CA THR A 34 -19.93 -8.07 -3.20
C THR A 34 -19.89 -9.57 -2.92
N ASN A 35 -19.36 -10.37 -3.83
CA ASN A 35 -19.21 -11.81 -3.63
C ASN A 35 -18.01 -12.13 -2.74
N TYR A 36 -16.89 -11.42 -2.94
CA TYR A 36 -15.69 -11.60 -2.13
C TYR A 36 -15.95 -11.32 -0.64
N GLY A 37 -16.73 -10.28 -0.32
CA GLY A 37 -17.06 -9.90 1.06
C GLY A 37 -18.01 -10.85 1.80
N ARG A 38 -18.56 -11.89 1.15
CA ARG A 38 -19.47 -12.87 1.76
C ARG A 38 -18.78 -14.12 2.27
N ARG A 39 -17.45 -14.23 2.14
CA ARG A 39 -16.69 -15.39 2.61
C ARG A 39 -16.59 -15.41 4.13
N ASP A 40 -16.67 -16.61 4.71
CA ASP A 40 -16.47 -16.84 6.15
C ASP A 40 -14.99 -16.73 6.59
N GLN A 41 -14.07 -16.49 5.65
CA GLN A 41 -12.63 -16.37 5.93
C GLN A 41 -12.31 -15.15 6.79
N THR A 42 -11.35 -15.29 7.71
CA THR A 42 -10.98 -14.16 8.56
C THR A 42 -10.11 -13.15 7.80
N ARG A 43 -10.22 -11.88 8.19
CA ARG A 43 -9.38 -10.79 7.66
C ARG A 43 -7.88 -11.12 7.68
N ARG A 44 -7.42 -11.85 8.70
CA ARG A 44 -6.00 -12.23 8.87
C ARG A 44 -5.53 -13.25 7.84
N ASP A 45 -6.39 -14.21 7.50
CA ASP A 45 -6.07 -15.26 6.52
C ASP A 45 -5.88 -14.66 5.13
N HIS A 46 -6.85 -13.85 4.67
CA HIS A 46 -6.74 -13.15 3.38
C HIS A 46 -5.58 -12.15 3.34
N GLN A 47 -5.31 -11.47 4.45
CA GLN A 47 -4.14 -10.60 4.53
C GLN A 47 -2.83 -11.38 4.32
N GLY A 48 -2.73 -12.60 4.86
CA GLY A 48 -1.57 -13.49 4.65
C GLY A 48 -1.47 -14.00 3.21
N GLU A 49 -2.57 -14.44 2.61
CA GLU A 49 -2.62 -14.86 1.21
C GLU A 49 -2.18 -13.74 0.26
N LEU A 50 -2.69 -12.52 0.47
CA LEU A 50 -2.30 -11.35 -0.33
C LEU A 50 -0.81 -11.02 -0.19
N GLN A 51 -0.26 -11.11 1.02
CA GLN A 51 1.19 -10.92 1.24
C GLN A 51 2.02 -11.93 0.46
N MET A 52 1.64 -13.22 0.49
CA MET A 52 2.33 -14.26 -0.27
C MET A 52 2.25 -14.03 -1.78
N VAL A 53 1.04 -13.74 -2.31
CA VAL A 53 0.83 -13.57 -3.76
C VAL A 53 1.53 -12.31 -4.28
N LEU A 54 1.45 -11.20 -3.54
CA LEU A 54 2.07 -9.93 -3.91
C LEU A 54 3.56 -9.87 -3.56
N ARG A 55 4.09 -10.86 -2.83
CA ARG A 55 5.47 -10.91 -2.31
C ARG A 55 5.83 -9.69 -1.48
N ILE A 56 4.88 -9.22 -0.68
CA ILE A 56 5.05 -8.09 0.23
C ILE A 56 5.03 -8.60 1.67
N ARG A 57 5.67 -7.86 2.58
CA ARG A 57 5.63 -8.13 4.02
C ARG A 57 4.99 -6.98 4.79
N PRO A 58 4.45 -7.23 6.00
CA PRO A 58 3.97 -6.17 6.86
C PRO A 58 5.11 -5.20 7.22
N PHE A 59 4.75 -3.93 7.38
CA PHE A 59 5.62 -2.94 8.00
C PHE A 59 5.81 -3.29 9.49
N ALA A 60 7.06 -3.31 9.94
CA ALA A 60 7.45 -3.71 11.28
C ALA A 60 8.29 -2.63 11.97
N MET A 61 8.50 -2.79 13.28
CA MET A 61 9.29 -1.84 14.08
C MET A 61 10.75 -1.69 13.62
N ALA A 62 11.32 -2.74 13.00
CA ALA A 62 12.64 -2.66 12.40
C ALA A 62 12.66 -1.67 11.22
N ASP A 63 11.63 -1.69 10.37
CA ASP A 63 11.49 -0.78 9.23
C ASP A 63 11.34 0.66 9.70
N TYR A 64 10.53 0.88 10.74
CA TYR A 64 10.34 2.20 11.32
C TYR A 64 11.67 2.81 11.78
N ARG A 65 12.48 2.05 12.54
CA ARG A 65 13.78 2.52 13.02
C ARG A 65 14.73 2.83 11.86
N ALA A 66 14.84 1.92 10.91
CA ALA A 66 15.72 2.09 9.76
C ALA A 66 15.28 3.27 8.86
N ALA A 67 13.97 3.42 8.65
CA ALA A 67 13.37 4.52 7.92
C ALA A 67 13.66 5.87 8.59
N VAL A 68 13.42 6.01 9.90
CA VAL A 68 13.73 7.24 10.64
C VAL A 68 15.20 7.61 10.50
N GLN A 69 16.10 6.63 10.65
CA GLN A 69 17.53 6.87 10.49
C GLN A 69 17.87 7.34 9.06
N SER A 70 17.33 6.68 8.04
CA SER A 70 17.57 7.03 6.63
C SER A 70 17.02 8.40 6.24
N MET A 71 15.92 8.84 6.87
CA MET A 71 15.24 10.10 6.53
C MET A 71 15.72 11.30 7.38
N SER A 72 16.55 11.09 8.41
CA SER A 72 16.92 12.13 9.37
C SER A 72 17.65 13.31 8.73
N GLU A 73 18.53 13.07 7.76
CA GLU A 73 19.25 14.15 7.06
C GLU A 73 18.31 14.95 6.16
N LEU A 74 17.44 14.26 5.41
CA LEU A 74 16.45 14.92 4.53
C LEU A 74 15.48 15.78 5.35
N ALA A 75 15.06 15.30 6.52
CA ALA A 75 14.16 16.02 7.41
C ALA A 75 14.75 17.33 7.95
N GLN A 76 16.08 17.43 8.08
CA GLN A 76 16.74 18.67 8.48
C GLN A 76 16.81 19.70 7.35
N GLN A 77 16.67 19.25 6.09
CA GLN A 77 16.83 20.08 4.90
C GLN A 77 15.49 20.56 4.32
N THR A 78 14.36 20.06 4.83
CA THR A 78 13.04 20.43 4.32
C THR A 78 11.99 20.53 5.40
N ASP A 79 11.15 21.55 5.29
CA ASP A 79 9.90 21.72 6.03
C ASP A 79 8.69 21.11 5.27
N LYS A 80 8.89 20.62 4.04
CA LYS A 80 7.84 20.05 3.19
C LYS A 80 7.66 18.57 3.48
N GLY A 81 6.66 18.24 4.31
CA GLY A 81 6.34 16.85 4.67
C GLY A 81 6.10 15.91 3.48
N ILE A 82 5.64 16.41 2.33
CA ILE A 82 5.43 15.59 1.13
C ILE A 82 6.74 15.03 0.54
N ILE A 83 7.86 15.75 0.69
CA ILE A 83 9.17 15.29 0.22
C ILE A 83 9.62 14.07 1.05
N LEU A 84 9.45 14.14 2.37
CA LEU A 84 9.73 13.02 3.28
C LEU A 84 8.83 11.81 3.01
N ALA A 85 7.53 12.03 2.80
CA ALA A 85 6.60 10.95 2.49
C ALA A 85 6.97 10.23 1.18
N THR A 86 7.36 10.99 0.15
CA THR A 86 7.77 10.43 -1.14
C THR A 86 9.06 9.62 -1.01
N ALA A 87 10.07 10.16 -0.30
CA ALA A 87 11.33 9.46 -0.06
C ALA A 87 11.14 8.18 0.77
N LEU A 88 10.29 8.22 1.80
CA LEU A 88 9.96 7.04 2.61
C LEU A 88 9.30 5.94 1.79
N ILE A 89 8.36 6.27 0.89
CA ILE A 89 7.71 5.29 0.02
C ILE A 89 8.73 4.65 -0.92
N ALA A 90 9.68 5.42 -1.46
CA ALA A 90 10.76 4.88 -2.28
C ALA A 90 11.64 3.92 -1.47
N TYR A 91 12.09 4.34 -0.28
CA TYR A 91 12.90 3.52 0.63
C TYR A 91 12.23 2.19 0.99
N LEU A 92 10.92 2.16 1.23
CA LEU A 92 10.18 0.94 1.60
C LEU A 92 9.90 -0.01 0.42
N ARG A 93 10.20 0.40 -0.81
CA ARG A 93 10.01 -0.43 -2.01
C ARG A 93 11.28 -1.15 -2.46
N GLU A 94 12.43 -0.79 -1.91
CA GLU A 94 13.71 -1.49 -2.07
C GLU A 94 13.76 -2.76 -1.19
#